data_AF-G2FZ11-F1
#
_entry.id   AF-G2FZ11-F1
#
_cell.length_a   1.000
_cell.length_b   1.000
_cell.length_c   1.000
_cell.angle_alpha   90.00
_cell.angle_beta   90.00
_cell.angle_gamma   90.00
#
_symmetry.space_group_name_H-M   'P 1'
#
loop_
_entity.id
_entity.type
_entity.pdbx_description
1 polymer ?
#
loop_
_entity_poly.entity_id
_entity_poly.type
_entity_poly.pdbx_seq_one_letter_code
_entity_poly.pdbx_strand_id
1 'polypeptide(L)'
;MIKNVLREELDRLQRMEKVYREKIAMLPKGSIQYKYINGRKYPYLFVREGKQVKSQYLKLDEKALSEFQFQIEQRRKYEKVLIDINKDYKIISKAIH
;
A
#
# COMPACT_ATOMS: atom_id res chain seq x y z
N MET A 1 -31.73 16.22 8.15
CA MET A 1 -31.43 15.37 6.98
C MET A 1 -29.95 15.35 6.62
N ILE A 2 -29.33 16.48 6.25
CA ILE A 2 -27.93 16.52 5.78
C ILE A 2 -26.92 15.99 6.81
N LYS A 3 -27.04 16.35 8.09
CA LYS A 3 -26.13 15.87 9.15
C LYS A 3 -26.15 14.34 9.36
N ASN A 4 -27.29 13.69 9.15
CA ASN A 4 -27.38 12.23 9.27
C ASN A 4 -26.68 11.54 8.10
N VAL A 5 -26.88 12.05 6.88
CA VAL A 5 -26.19 11.57 5.67
C VAL A 5 -24.66 11.70 5.82
N LEU A 6 -24.17 12.81 6.36
CA LEU A 6 -22.73 13.00 6.59
C LEU A 6 -22.17 12.02 7.65
N ARG A 7 -22.95 11.69 8.69
CA ARG A 7 -22.54 10.69 9.70
C ARG A 7 -22.48 9.28 9.11
N GLU A 8 -23.47 8.89 8.33
CA GLU A 8 -23.49 7.59 7.64
C GLU A 8 -22.29 7.44 6.69
N GLU A 9 -21.95 8.50 5.97
CA GLU A 9 -20.78 8.54 5.10
C GLU A 9 -19.47 8.45 5.90
N LEU A 10 -19.37 9.14 7.04
CA LEU A 10 -18.22 9.04 7.93
C LEU A 10 -18.01 7.61 8.42
N ASP A 11 -19.08 6.93 8.83
CA ASP A 11 -19.04 5.52 9.26
C ASP A 11 -18.64 4.60 8.10
N ARG A 12 -19.10 4.90 6.87
CA ARG A 12 -18.70 4.17 5.66
C ARG A 12 -17.21 4.31 5.41
N LEU A 13 -16.66 5.52 5.49
CA LEU A 13 -15.24 5.79 5.32
C LEU A 13 -14.38 5.07 6.36
N GLN A 14 -14.79 5.06 7.63
CA GLN A 14 -14.09 4.32 8.69
C GLN A 14 -14.04 2.81 8.43
N ARG A 15 -15.15 2.22 7.97
CA ARG A 15 -15.19 0.80 7.57
C ARG A 15 -14.26 0.53 6.40
N MET A 16 -14.28 1.38 5.37
CA MET A 16 -13.38 1.24 4.22
C MET A 16 -11.91 1.37 4.64
N GLU A 17 -11.58 2.34 5.49
CA GLU A 17 -10.24 2.54 6.02
C GLU A 17 -9.70 1.25 6.66
N LYS A 18 -10.49 0.63 7.54
CA LYS A 18 -10.14 -0.63 8.20
C LYS A 18 -9.84 -1.74 7.19
N VAL A 19 -10.74 -1.94 6.21
CA VAL A 19 -10.59 -2.98 5.18
C VAL A 19 -9.32 -2.77 4.35
N TYR A 20 -9.04 -1.53 3.92
CA TYR A 20 -7.83 -1.26 3.14
C TYR A 20 -6.55 -1.40 3.97
N ARG A 21 -6.56 -1.03 5.26
CA ARG A 21 -5.44 -1.28 6.17
C ARG A 21 -5.13 -2.77 6.31
N GLU A 22 -6.15 -3.61 6.45
CA GLU A 22 -5.99 -5.08 6.51
C GLU A 22 -5.41 -5.64 5.21
N LYS A 23 -5.95 -5.23 4.05
CA LYS A 23 -5.42 -5.64 2.74
C LYS A 23 -3.97 -5.22 2.54
N ILE A 24 -3.60 -4.00 2.96
CA ILE A 24 -2.23 -3.50 2.89
C ILE A 24 -1.30 -4.29 3.82
N ALA A 25 -1.77 -4.72 5.00
CA ALA A 25 -0.97 -5.49 5.94
C ALA A 25 -0.59 -6.87 5.40
N MET A 26 -1.44 -7.47 4.57
CA MET A 26 -1.22 -8.79 3.96
C MET A 26 -0.27 -8.77 2.75
N LEU A 27 0.06 -7.58 2.21
CA LEU A 27 0.87 -7.45 0.99
C LEU A 27 2.33 -7.04 1.31
N PRO A 28 3.32 -7.50 0.52
CA PRO A 28 4.73 -7.17 0.73
C PRO A 28 5.01 -5.68 0.53
N LYS A 29 5.89 -5.13 1.38
CA LYS A 29 6.41 -3.75 1.26
C LYS A 29 7.59 -3.69 0.30
N GLY A 30 7.81 -2.52 -0.30
CA GLY A 30 9.07 -2.17 -0.95
C GLY A 30 9.00 -2.09 -2.47
N SER A 31 10.12 -2.40 -3.12
CA SER A 31 10.24 -2.49 -4.56
C SER A 31 11.23 -3.58 -4.97
N ILE A 32 10.96 -4.25 -6.08
CA ILE A 32 11.97 -5.09 -6.73
C ILE A 32 12.85 -4.19 -7.58
N GLN A 33 14.16 -4.28 -7.39
CA GLN A 33 15.17 -3.66 -8.25
C GLN A 33 16.19 -4.70 -8.67
N TYR A 34 16.86 -4.44 -9.78
CA TYR A 34 17.83 -5.37 -10.32
C TYR A 34 19.24 -4.84 -10.15
N LYS A 35 20.13 -5.70 -9.63
CA LYS A 35 21.57 -5.45 -9.59
C LYS A 35 22.24 -6.25 -10.70
N TYR A 36 23.20 -5.63 -11.38
CA TYR A 36 24.04 -6.29 -12.37
C TYR A 36 25.37 -6.63 -11.73
N ILE A 37 25.72 -7.92 -11.66
CA ILE A 37 26.98 -8.41 -11.08
C ILE A 37 27.62 -9.35 -12.10
N ASN A 38 28.84 -9.04 -12.54
CA ASN A 38 29.56 -9.80 -13.57
C ASN A 38 28.71 -10.06 -14.84
N GLY A 39 27.96 -9.05 -15.30
CA GLY A 39 27.08 -9.13 -16.46
C GLY A 39 25.75 -9.87 -16.24
N ARG A 40 25.51 -10.44 -15.05
CA ARG A 40 24.26 -11.15 -14.71
C ARG A 40 23.32 -10.26 -13.90
N LYS A 41 22.02 -10.35 -14.19
CA LYS A 41 20.95 -9.57 -13.56
C LYS A 41 20.36 -10.35 -12.39
N TYR A 42 20.32 -9.73 -11.21
CA TYR A 42 19.80 -10.34 -9.99
C TYR A 42 18.70 -9.47 -9.38
N PRO A 43 17.51 -10.03 -9.09
CA PRO A 43 16.43 -9.32 -8.43
C PRO A 43 16.72 -9.15 -6.93
N TYR A 44 16.46 -7.96 -6.41
CA TYR A 44 16.59 -7.60 -5.01
C TYR A 44 15.34 -6.86 -4.56
N LEU A 45 14.85 -7.20 -3.37
CA LEU A 45 13.82 -6.44 -2.68
C LEU A 45 14.46 -5.30 -1.90
N PHE A 46 13.98 -4.09 -2.11
CA PHE A 46 14.37 -2.91 -1.37
C PHE A 46 13.22 -2.49 -0.45
N VAL A 47 13.46 -2.55 0.87
CA VAL A 47 12.47 -2.17 1.88
C VAL A 47 13.05 -1.05 2.75
N ARG A 48 12.25 -0.01 3.00
CA ARG A 48 12.60 1.04 3.94
C ARG A 48 12.20 0.61 5.36
N GLU A 49 13.17 0.56 6.24
CA GLU A 49 13.00 0.32 7.68
C GLU A 49 13.49 1.56 8.43
N GLY A 50 12.54 2.37 8.90
CA GLY A 50 12.82 3.66 9.52
C GLY A 50 13.60 4.59 8.57
N LYS A 51 14.83 4.93 8.94
CA LYS A 51 15.72 5.83 8.17
C LYS A 51 16.60 5.12 7.13
N GLN A 52 16.66 3.78 7.15
CA GLN A 52 17.55 3.01 6.28
C GLN A 52 16.76 2.23 5.23
N VAL A 53 17.41 1.93 4.11
CA VAL A 53 16.88 1.03 3.08
C VAL A 53 17.69 -0.26 3.10
N LYS A 54 17.03 -1.37 3.36
CA LYS A 54 17.64 -2.71 3.29
C LYS A 54 17.38 -3.30 1.91
N SER A 55 18.41 -3.86 1.30
CA SER A 55 18.29 -4.64 0.07
C SER A 55 18.47 -6.13 0.37
N GLN A 56 17.50 -6.95 0.01
CA GLN A 56 17.53 -8.40 0.18
C GLN A 56 17.51 -9.09 -1.18
N TYR A 57 18.40 -10.06 -1.39
CA TYR A 57 18.39 -10.84 -2.62
C TYR A 57 17.13 -11.71 -2.68
N LEU A 58 16.43 -11.68 -3.82
CA LEU A 58 15.24 -12.52 -4.06
C LEU A 58 15.65 -13.76 -4.85
N LYS A 59 15.67 -14.91 -4.18
CA LYS A 59 15.89 -16.21 -4.84
C LYS A 59 14.55 -16.79 -5.31
N LEU A 60 13.92 -16.09 -6.25
CA LEU A 60 12.62 -16.45 -6.84
C LEU A 60 12.79 -16.71 -8.34
N ASP A 61 11.96 -17.60 -8.89
CA ASP A 61 11.85 -17.76 -10.34
C ASP A 61 11.07 -16.59 -10.98
N GLU A 62 11.03 -16.53 -12.31
CA GLU A 62 10.39 -15.43 -13.03
C GLU A 62 8.90 -15.30 -12.74
N LYS A 63 8.19 -16.43 -12.56
CA LYS A 63 6.75 -16.44 -12.28
C LYS A 63 6.47 -15.88 -10.88
N ALA A 64 7.21 -16.35 -9.89
CA ALA A 64 7.12 -15.88 -8.51
C ALA A 64 7.55 -14.41 -8.38
N LEU A 65 8.55 -13.96 -9.14
CA LEU A 65 8.93 -12.54 -9.20
C LEU A 65 7.81 -11.68 -9.78
N SER A 66 7.17 -12.13 -10.85
CA SER A 66 6.05 -11.41 -11.46
C SER A 66 4.87 -11.29 -10.49
N GLU A 67 4.51 -12.38 -9.81
CA GLU A 67 3.46 -12.38 -8.78
C GLU A 67 3.83 -11.46 -7.61
N PHE A 68 5.08 -11.52 -7.13
CA PHE A 68 5.56 -10.65 -6.06
C PHE A 68 5.52 -9.16 -6.45
N GLN A 69 5.91 -8.85 -7.68
CA GLN A 69 5.82 -7.50 -8.24
C GLN A 69 4.37 -7.04 -8.32
N PHE A 70 3.45 -7.92 -8.75
CA PHE A 70 2.03 -7.63 -8.78
C PHE A 70 1.49 -7.29 -7.40
N GLN A 71 1.85 -8.07 -6.37
CA GLN A 71 1.43 -7.81 -4.99
C GLN A 71 1.95 -6.46 -4.44
N ILE A 72 3.19 -6.09 -4.75
CA ILE A 72 3.74 -4.76 -4.41
C ILE A 72 2.92 -3.66 -5.10
N GLU A 73 2.57 -3.82 -6.37
CA GLU A 73 1.75 -2.84 -7.09
C GLU A 73 0.32 -2.75 -6.53
N GLN A 74 -0.29 -3.88 -6.17
CA GLN A 74 -1.60 -3.88 -5.49
C GLN A 74 -1.54 -3.14 -4.16
N ARG A 75 -0.46 -3.34 -3.38
CA ARG A 75 -0.25 -2.62 -2.13
C ARG A 75 -0.22 -1.11 -2.36
N ARG A 76 0.53 -0.64 -3.37
CA ARG A 76 0.62 0.78 -3.73
C ARG A 76 -0.74 1.35 -4.13
N LYS A 77 -1.54 0.59 -4.88
CA LYS A 77 -2.91 0.99 -5.23
C LYS A 77 -3.79 1.15 -3.99
N TYR A 78 -3.75 0.20 -3.07
CA TYR A 78 -4.51 0.28 -1.82
C TYR A 78 -4.03 1.41 -0.91
N GLU A 79 -2.73 1.66 -0.84
CA GLU A 79 -2.17 2.80 -0.09
C GLU A 79 -2.66 4.14 -0.66
N LYS A 80 -2.78 4.28 -1.99
CA LYS A 80 -3.39 5.47 -2.61
C LYS A 80 -4.86 5.63 -2.23
N VAL A 81 -5.65 4.56 -2.31
CA VAL A 81 -7.07 4.59 -1.90
C VAL A 81 -7.20 4.98 -0.43
N LEU A 82 -6.35 4.45 0.44
CA LEU A 82 -6.34 4.80 1.86
C LEU A 82 -6.01 6.28 2.10
N ILE A 83 -5.08 6.85 1.33
CA ILE A 83 -4.78 8.29 1.39
C ILE A 83 -6.02 9.11 1.02
N ASP A 84 -6.75 8.72 -0.01
CA ASP A 84 -7.94 9.45 -0.45
C ASP A 84 -9.09 9.31 0.55
N ILE A 85 -9.34 8.11 1.10
CA ILE A 85 -10.29 7.91 2.22
C ILE A 85 -9.97 8.85 3.39
N ASN A 86 -8.69 8.97 3.76
CA ASN A 86 -8.29 9.84 4.87
C ASN A 86 -8.50 11.34 4.57
N LYS A 87 -8.35 11.76 3.31
CA LYS A 87 -8.67 13.13 2.90
C LYS A 87 -10.17 13.39 3.01
N ASP A 88 -10.99 12.48 2.48
CA ASP A 88 -12.45 12.58 2.53
C ASP A 88 -12.95 12.59 3.98
N TYR A 89 -12.41 11.71 4.83
CA TYR A 89 -12.71 11.68 6.25
C TYR A 89 -12.45 13.03 6.93
N LYS A 90 -11.29 13.65 6.64
CA LYS A 90 -10.92 14.96 7.19
C LYS A 90 -11.84 16.08 6.72
N ILE A 91 -12.32 16.03 5.48
CA ILE A 91 -13.26 17.02 4.93
C ILE A 91 -14.63 16.88 5.61
N ILE A 92 -15.17 15.66 5.65
CA ILE A 92 -16.51 15.38 6.19
C ILE A 92 -16.55 15.60 7.70
N SER A 93 -15.51 15.16 8.43
CA SER A 93 -15.40 15.39 9.88
C SER A 93 -15.45 16.87 10.24
N LYS A 94 -14.84 17.74 9.42
CA LYS A 94 -14.91 19.21 9.60
C LYS A 94 -16.28 19.81 9.27
N ALA A 95 -17.05 19.18 8.39
CA ALA A 95 -18.38 19.66 7.99
C ALA A 95 -19.49 19.26 8.98
N ILE A 96 -19.25 18.24 9.82
CA ILE A 96 -20.17 17.79 10.86
C ILE A 96 -20.02 18.61 12.16
N HIS A 97 -18.79 19.05 12.46
CA HIS A 97 -18.47 19.97 13.56
C HIS A 97 -18.99 21.38 13.27
#